data_AF-A0A3D5J1T8-F1
#
_entry.id   AF-A0A3D5J1T8-F1
#
_cell.length_a   1.000
_cell.length_b   1.000
_cell.length_c   1.000
_cell.angle_alpha   90.00
_cell.angle_beta   90.00
_cell.angle_gamma   90.00
#
_symmetry.space_group_name_H-M   'P 1'
#
loop_
_entity.id
_entity.type
_entity.pdbx_description
1 polymer ?
#
loop_
_entity_poly.entity_id
_entity_poly.type
_entity_poly.pdbx_seq_one_letter_code
_entity_poly.pdbx_strand_id
1 'polypeptide(L)'
;MRKQFLNFKTLFLLVFTGLALTSCSDDDDSAGAEGNARISVRMVDAPGDYDAVNIDVEAVRVQTGVEEDENEGWVTLDTEAGIYNLLELTGGVSQLLADEEIAPGYAGQIRLVLGNDNTIVVNGEEFPLATPSAQQSGLKLNINEELEPGEEYLYILDFDVDESIVNQGNGGYTLKPVIRLSVEDDAGKIVGKVHPSEFRSLVTATNASNRISAYTNASGEFAL
;
A
#
# COMPACT_ATOMS: atom_id res chain seq x y z
N MET A 1 -66.37 76.89 -13.21
CA MET A 1 -67.35 75.82 -13.46
C MET A 1 -66.95 74.56 -12.70
N ARG A 2 -67.87 74.09 -11.85
CA ARG A 2 -68.08 72.78 -11.19
C ARG A 2 -66.94 71.73 -11.10
N LYS A 3 -66.54 71.48 -9.84
CA LYS A 3 -66.28 70.21 -9.11
C LYS A 3 -66.23 68.91 -9.93
N GLN A 4 -65.30 68.00 -9.58
CA GLN A 4 -65.61 66.75 -8.85
C GLN A 4 -64.41 66.24 -8.03
N PHE A 5 -64.70 65.85 -6.78
CA PHE A 5 -63.89 65.11 -5.81
C PHE A 5 -64.37 63.65 -5.82
N LEU A 6 -63.48 62.65 -5.67
CA LEU A 6 -63.70 61.36 -4.94
C LEU A 6 -62.41 60.50 -5.03
N ASN A 7 -61.55 60.44 -3.99
CA ASN A 7 -61.44 59.44 -2.90
C ASN A 7 -61.38 57.97 -3.35
N PHE A 8 -60.24 57.29 -3.24
CA PHE A 8 -59.71 56.57 -2.05
C PHE A 8 -60.60 55.40 -1.61
N LYS A 9 -60.23 54.18 -2.01
CA LYS A 9 -60.17 52.92 -1.23
C LYS A 9 -60.37 51.70 -2.14
N THR A 10 -59.32 50.87 -2.17
CA THR A 10 -59.39 49.40 -2.28
C THR A 10 -60.07 48.82 -3.52
N LEU A 11 -59.28 48.36 -4.49
CA LEU A 11 -59.59 47.10 -5.16
C LEU A 11 -58.32 46.30 -5.42
N PHE A 12 -58.39 45.11 -4.86
CA PHE A 12 -57.46 43.99 -4.83
C PHE A 12 -57.07 43.50 -6.23
N LEU A 13 -55.99 42.71 -6.28
CA LEU A 13 -55.64 41.74 -7.34
C LEU A 13 -54.63 42.22 -8.41
N LEU A 14 -53.34 42.04 -8.10
CA LEU A 14 -52.42 41.33 -8.99
C LEU A 14 -51.14 40.98 -8.21
N VAL A 15 -51.15 39.74 -7.72
CA VAL A 15 -49.94 38.98 -7.38
C VAL A 15 -49.09 38.92 -8.64
N PHE A 16 -47.99 39.68 -8.67
CA PHE A 16 -46.90 39.43 -9.62
C PHE A 16 -45.68 39.00 -8.83
N THR A 17 -45.67 37.70 -8.62
CA THR A 17 -44.56 36.83 -8.25
C THR A 17 -43.26 37.29 -8.90
N GLY A 18 -42.41 37.96 -8.12
CA GLY A 18 -40.99 38.14 -8.43
C GLY A 18 -40.17 37.10 -7.67
N LEU A 19 -40.32 35.82 -7.99
CA LEU A 19 -39.28 34.86 -7.64
C LEU A 19 -38.10 35.16 -8.56
N ALA A 20 -37.06 35.76 -7.99
CA ALA A 20 -35.72 35.64 -8.55
C ALA A 20 -35.28 34.18 -8.39
N LEU A 21 -35.70 33.32 -9.31
CA LEU A 21 -35.03 32.05 -9.56
C LEU A 21 -33.74 32.40 -10.32
N THR A 22 -32.70 32.68 -9.55
CA THR A 22 -31.33 32.46 -10.00
C THR A 22 -31.23 30.96 -10.29
N SER A 23 -31.45 30.61 -11.56
CA SER A 23 -31.03 29.34 -12.12
C SER A 23 -29.51 29.36 -12.07
N CYS A 24 -28.94 28.73 -11.04
CA CYS A 24 -27.65 28.10 -11.22
C CYS A 24 -27.88 27.09 -12.34
N SER A 25 -27.30 27.33 -13.51
CA SER A 25 -27.02 26.21 -14.39
C SER A 25 -25.99 25.39 -13.63
N ASP A 26 -26.47 24.40 -12.88
CA ASP A 26 -25.63 23.25 -12.59
C ASP A 26 -25.54 22.53 -13.94
N ASP A 27 -24.65 23.05 -14.78
CA ASP A 27 -24.03 22.25 -15.82
C ASP A 27 -23.39 21.10 -15.05
N ASP A 28 -23.93 19.90 -15.27
CA ASP A 28 -23.26 18.63 -15.02
C ASP A 28 -21.99 18.60 -15.90
N ASP A 29 -21.02 19.44 -15.56
CA ASP A 29 -19.64 19.18 -15.86
C ASP A 29 -19.21 18.19 -14.80
N SER A 30 -19.13 16.92 -15.20
CA SER A 30 -18.36 15.92 -14.49
C SER A 30 -16.96 16.51 -14.29
N ALA A 31 -16.75 17.11 -13.12
CA ALA A 31 -15.43 17.44 -12.63
C ALA A 31 -14.72 16.09 -12.55
N GLY A 32 -13.95 15.76 -13.60
CA GLY A 32 -12.91 14.75 -13.47
C GLY A 32 -12.12 15.18 -12.24
N ALA A 33 -12.05 14.29 -11.25
CA ALA A 33 -11.51 14.62 -9.94
C ALA A 33 -10.16 15.34 -10.14
N GLU A 34 -10.08 16.61 -9.76
CA GLU A 34 -8.82 17.35 -9.82
C GLU A 34 -8.05 17.00 -8.55
N GLY A 35 -6.90 16.34 -8.67
CA GLY A 35 -6.11 15.91 -7.53
C GLY A 35 -5.01 14.92 -7.88
N ASN A 36 -4.17 14.61 -6.89
CA ASN A 36 -3.23 13.50 -6.94
C ASN A 36 -3.89 12.22 -6.40
N ALA A 37 -3.35 11.06 -6.74
CA ALA A 37 -3.62 9.81 -6.04
C ALA A 37 -2.59 9.62 -4.92
N ARG A 38 -2.95 8.93 -3.84
CA ARG A 38 -2.02 8.66 -2.73
C ARG A 38 -1.59 7.20 -2.75
N ILE A 39 -0.28 6.95 -2.73
CA ILE A 39 0.27 5.59 -2.64
C ILE A 39 0.96 5.42 -1.29
N SER A 40 0.57 4.37 -0.57
CA SER A 40 1.27 3.89 0.61
C SER A 40 1.79 2.48 0.38
N VAL A 41 3.07 2.26 0.67
CA VAL A 41 3.71 0.93 0.56
C VAL A 41 4.21 0.52 1.94
N ARG A 42 3.79 -0.65 2.39
CA ARG A 42 4.18 -1.23 3.67
C ARG A 42 4.83 -2.59 3.47
N MET A 43 5.68 -2.98 4.42
CA MET A 43 6.33 -4.29 4.45
C MET A 43 5.91 -5.05 5.70
N VAL A 44 5.61 -6.33 5.52
CA VAL A 44 5.34 -7.31 6.57
C VAL A 44 6.16 -8.56 6.31
N ASP A 45 6.23 -9.43 7.31
CA ASP A 45 6.98 -10.67 7.23
C ASP A 45 6.08 -11.90 7.28
N ALA A 46 6.41 -12.84 6.42
CA ALA A 46 5.98 -14.22 6.48
C ALA A 46 7.06 -15.07 7.19
N PRO A 47 6.66 -16.17 7.83
CA PRO A 47 7.44 -16.84 8.85
C PRO A 47 8.84 -17.27 8.37
N GLY A 48 9.86 -17.03 9.20
CA GLY A 48 11.23 -17.54 9.07
C GLY A 48 11.77 -18.26 10.34
N ASP A 49 12.43 -19.41 10.21
CA ASP A 49 13.12 -20.11 11.33
C ASP A 49 14.59 -19.66 11.49
N TYR A 50 14.78 -18.35 11.73
CA TYR A 50 16.08 -17.71 11.96
C TYR A 50 16.02 -16.79 13.19
N ASP A 51 17.17 -16.35 13.70
CA ASP A 51 17.21 -15.42 14.83
C ASP A 51 16.92 -13.98 14.39
N ALA A 52 17.41 -13.59 13.22
CA ALA A 52 17.12 -12.31 12.57
C ALA A 52 17.36 -12.40 11.06
N VAL A 53 16.58 -11.65 10.28
CA VAL A 53 16.81 -11.44 8.85
C VAL A 53 16.71 -9.94 8.59
N ASN A 54 17.85 -9.32 8.35
CA ASN A 54 17.98 -7.88 8.19
C ASN A 54 18.06 -7.54 6.71
N ILE A 55 17.09 -6.77 6.22
CA ILE A 55 16.99 -6.34 4.83
C ILE A 55 17.28 -4.85 4.72
N ASP A 56 18.23 -4.51 3.88
CA ASP A 56 18.65 -3.15 3.55
C ASP A 56 17.78 -2.60 2.41
N VAL A 57 16.84 -1.71 2.74
CA VAL A 57 15.92 -1.08 1.79
C VAL A 57 16.46 0.29 1.40
N GLU A 58 16.65 0.52 0.10
CA GLU A 58 17.18 1.78 -0.43
C GLU A 58 16.10 2.68 -1.06
N ALA A 59 15.15 2.10 -1.80
CA ALA A 59 14.14 2.86 -2.53
C ALA A 59 12.90 2.03 -2.87
N VAL A 60 11.74 2.69 -2.89
CA VAL A 60 10.52 2.21 -3.53
C VAL A 60 10.28 3.05 -4.78
N ARG A 61 9.99 2.40 -5.90
CA ARG A 61 9.66 3.07 -7.16
C ARG A 61 8.35 2.57 -7.72
N VAL A 62 7.61 3.45 -8.38
CA VAL A 62 6.38 3.12 -9.09
C VAL A 62 6.59 3.41 -10.58
N GLN A 63 6.16 2.50 -11.43
CA GLN A 63 6.15 2.71 -12.87
C GLN A 63 4.85 3.38 -13.29
N THR A 64 4.92 4.61 -13.79
CA THR A 64 3.80 5.40 -14.28
C THR A 64 3.86 5.57 -15.79
N GLY A 65 2.70 5.51 -16.47
CA GLY A 65 2.50 6.13 -17.78
C GLY A 65 2.72 5.28 -19.04
N VAL A 66 3.16 4.01 -18.98
CA VAL A 66 3.19 3.13 -20.18
C VAL A 66 3.04 1.65 -19.84
N GLU A 67 2.11 0.96 -20.52
CA GLU A 67 1.94 -0.51 -20.48
C GLU A 67 3.03 -1.29 -21.25
N GLU A 68 3.77 -0.64 -22.17
CA GLU A 68 4.54 -1.33 -23.22
C GLU A 68 6.07 -1.39 -23.00
N ASP A 69 6.67 -0.61 -22.10
CA ASP A 69 8.12 -0.70 -21.78
C ASP A 69 8.39 -0.75 -20.27
N GLU A 70 8.79 -1.92 -19.77
CA GLU A 70 9.09 -2.21 -18.36
C GLU A 70 10.31 -1.46 -17.78
N ASN A 71 11.03 -0.68 -18.59
CA ASN A 71 12.25 0.03 -18.18
C ASN A 71 12.07 1.55 -18.10
N GLU A 72 10.95 2.09 -18.59
CA GLU A 72 10.66 3.51 -18.60
C GLU A 72 9.55 3.87 -17.60
N GLY A 73 9.38 5.17 -17.32
CA GLY A 73 8.29 5.66 -16.48
C GLY A 73 8.47 5.48 -14.97
N TRP A 74 9.68 5.25 -14.47
CA TRP A 74 9.91 5.04 -13.03
C TRP A 74 9.96 6.36 -12.24
N VAL A 75 9.03 6.52 -11.31
CA VAL A 75 9.03 7.55 -10.27
C VAL A 75 9.55 6.91 -8.98
N THR A 76 10.51 7.55 -8.30
CA THR A 76 10.98 7.11 -6.98
C THR A 76 10.14 7.79 -5.93
N LEU A 77 9.54 7.01 -5.02
CA LEU A 77 8.75 7.54 -3.92
C LEU A 77 9.66 8.05 -2.79
N ASP A 78 9.15 8.96 -1.96
CA ASP A 78 9.77 9.34 -0.69
C ASP A 78 9.84 8.11 0.22
N THR A 79 11.03 7.49 0.23
CA THR A 79 11.25 6.17 0.81
C THR A 79 11.92 6.29 2.17
N GLU A 80 11.35 5.60 3.15
CA GLU A 80 11.97 5.35 4.46
C GLU A 80 13.06 4.29 4.32
N ALA A 81 14.21 4.69 3.78
CA ALA A 81 15.37 3.81 3.57
C ALA A 81 16.00 3.39 4.91
N GLY A 82 16.45 2.14 5.00
CA GLY A 82 17.04 1.61 6.22
C GLY A 82 17.12 0.09 6.25
N ILE A 83 17.74 -0.42 7.32
CA ILE A 83 17.86 -1.86 7.57
C ILE A 83 16.74 -2.28 8.51
N TYR A 84 15.93 -3.23 8.07
CA TYR A 84 14.76 -3.73 8.80
C TYR A 84 14.88 -5.22 9.11
N ASN A 85 14.67 -5.60 10.36
CA ASN A 85 14.57 -7.01 10.76
C ASN A 85 13.18 -7.53 10.45
N LEU A 86 13.06 -8.39 9.44
CA LEU A 86 11.78 -8.94 9.00
C LEU A 86 11.07 -9.68 10.13
N LEU A 87 11.79 -10.39 10.99
CA LEU A 87 11.17 -11.18 12.06
C LEU A 87 10.45 -10.33 13.13
N GLU A 88 10.72 -9.02 13.19
CA GLU A 88 10.00 -8.06 14.02
C GLU A 88 8.67 -7.59 13.41
N LEU A 89 8.45 -7.82 12.12
CA LEU A 89 7.26 -7.42 11.36
C LEU A 89 6.17 -8.51 11.38
N THR A 90 6.09 -9.27 12.48
CA THR A 90 5.14 -10.37 12.65
C THR A 90 4.00 -10.02 13.60
N GLY A 91 2.90 -10.79 13.57
CA GLY A 91 1.74 -10.55 14.44
C GLY A 91 0.97 -9.27 14.16
N GLY A 92 0.94 -8.81 12.91
CA GLY A 92 0.20 -7.62 12.47
C GLY A 92 0.98 -6.31 12.59
N VAL A 93 2.25 -6.37 12.97
CA VAL A 93 3.20 -5.26 12.86
C VAL A 93 3.61 -5.10 11.39
N SER A 94 3.72 -3.87 10.91
CA SER A 94 4.17 -3.55 9.55
C SER A 94 5.12 -2.36 9.58
N GLN A 95 6.07 -2.34 8.65
CA GLN A 95 6.97 -1.22 8.40
C GLN A 95 6.42 -0.36 7.26
N LEU A 96 6.33 0.96 7.45
CA LEU A 96 6.06 1.88 6.35
C LEU A 96 7.34 2.05 5.52
N LEU A 97 7.25 1.84 4.21
CA LEU A 97 8.36 2.04 3.28
C LEU A 97 8.23 3.33 2.49
N ALA A 98 7.02 3.71 2.08
CA ALA A 98 6.77 4.96 1.37
C ALA A 98 5.32 5.40 1.56
N ASP A 99 5.08 6.71 1.54
CA ASP A 99 3.75 7.32 1.60
C ASP A 99 3.75 8.68 0.88
N GLU A 100 3.26 8.70 -0.37
CA GLU A 100 3.39 9.87 -1.23
C GLU A 100 2.17 10.09 -2.12
N GLU A 101 1.87 11.37 -2.41
CA GLU A 101 0.91 11.76 -3.44
C GLU A 101 1.59 11.84 -4.81
N ILE A 102 1.06 11.10 -5.79
CA ILE A 102 1.58 11.10 -7.16
C ILE A 102 0.49 11.45 -8.17
N ALA A 103 0.89 11.82 -9.38
CA ALA A 103 -0.04 12.15 -10.44
C ALA A 103 -0.94 10.94 -10.78
N PRO A 104 -2.24 11.17 -11.04
CA PRO A 104 -3.16 10.10 -11.44
C PRO A 104 -2.78 9.52 -12.81
N GLY A 105 -3.26 8.31 -13.08
CA GLY A 105 -3.03 7.55 -14.30
C GLY A 105 -2.51 6.14 -14.07
N TYR A 106 -2.19 5.44 -15.16
CA TYR A 106 -1.79 4.04 -15.09
C TYR A 106 -0.47 3.81 -14.35
N ALA A 107 -0.51 2.90 -13.38
CA ALA A 107 0.61 2.40 -12.62
C ALA A 107 0.78 0.89 -12.85
N GLY A 108 1.88 0.51 -13.52
CA GLY A 108 2.10 -0.89 -13.91
C GLY A 108 2.76 -1.74 -12.83
N GLN A 109 3.79 -1.20 -12.17
CA GLN A 109 4.66 -1.96 -11.28
C GLN A 109 5.15 -1.14 -10.09
N ILE A 110 5.34 -1.82 -8.96
CA ILE A 110 6.16 -1.36 -7.84
C ILE A 110 7.52 -2.05 -7.92
N ARG A 111 8.59 -1.30 -7.64
CA ARG A 111 9.95 -1.82 -7.55
C ARG A 111 10.55 -1.51 -6.18
N LEU A 112 10.87 -2.56 -5.44
CA LEU A 112 11.64 -2.47 -4.20
C LEU A 112 13.13 -2.63 -4.50
N VAL A 113 13.92 -1.61 -4.18
CA VAL A 113 15.38 -1.61 -4.34
C VAL A 113 16.02 -1.97 -3.01
N LEU A 114 16.83 -3.03 -3.01
CA LEU A 114 17.58 -3.46 -1.84
C LEU A 114 19.05 -3.09 -2.01
N GLY A 115 19.68 -2.67 -0.92
CA GLY A 115 21.10 -2.39 -0.84
C GLY A 115 21.94 -3.65 -0.63
N ASN A 116 23.15 -3.45 -0.11
CA ASN A 116 24.15 -4.52 0.02
C ASN A 116 24.28 -5.04 1.45
N ASP A 117 23.79 -4.29 2.44
CA ASP A 117 24.03 -4.56 3.86
C ASP A 117 22.96 -5.50 4.46
N ASN A 118 22.56 -6.51 3.68
CA ASN A 118 21.60 -7.53 4.12
C ASN A 118 22.33 -8.60 4.94
N THR A 119 21.79 -8.97 6.10
CA THR A 119 22.38 -9.99 6.99
C THR A 119 21.35 -10.99 7.51
N ILE A 120 21.84 -12.14 7.93
CA ILE A 120 21.05 -13.17 8.60
C ILE A 120 21.76 -13.61 9.87
N VAL A 121 21.01 -13.82 10.95
CA VAL A 121 21.53 -14.36 12.21
C VAL A 121 21.00 -15.78 12.39
N VAL A 122 21.91 -16.73 12.57
CA VAL A 122 21.60 -18.15 12.77
C VAL A 122 22.42 -18.68 13.93
N ASN A 123 21.74 -19.18 14.97
CA ASN A 123 22.36 -19.63 16.22
C ASN A 123 23.25 -18.54 16.88
N GLY A 124 22.85 -17.27 16.78
CA GLY A 124 23.57 -16.12 17.33
C GLY A 124 24.80 -15.67 16.54
N GLU A 125 25.10 -16.27 15.39
CA GLU A 125 26.16 -15.83 14.48
C GLU A 125 25.57 -15.09 13.27
N GLU A 126 26.14 -13.93 12.93
CA GLU A 126 25.71 -13.11 11.80
C GLU A 126 26.48 -13.46 10.52
N PHE A 127 25.75 -13.64 9.43
CA PHE A 127 26.27 -13.93 8.10
C PHE A 127 25.75 -12.92 7.08
N PRO A 128 26.55 -12.53 6.07
CA PRO A 128 26.07 -11.70 4.98
C PRO A 128 25.08 -12.48 4.10
N LEU A 129 24.02 -11.80 3.65
CA LEU A 129 23.10 -12.30 2.64
C LEU A 129 23.47 -11.71 1.28
N ALA A 130 24.07 -12.53 0.42
CA ALA A 130 24.30 -12.12 -0.96
C ALA A 130 22.96 -11.90 -1.68
N THR A 131 22.83 -10.82 -2.45
CA THR A 131 21.60 -10.45 -3.18
C THR A 131 21.77 -10.43 -4.72
N PRO A 132 22.15 -11.55 -5.38
CA PRO A 132 22.50 -11.55 -6.81
C PRO A 132 21.42 -11.00 -7.74
N SER A 133 20.14 -11.19 -7.39
CA SER A 133 19.00 -10.75 -8.20
C SER A 133 18.48 -9.35 -7.85
N ALA A 134 18.61 -8.91 -6.59
CA ALA A 134 18.09 -7.61 -6.17
C ALA A 134 19.03 -6.45 -6.57
N GLN A 135 20.34 -6.70 -6.63
CA GLN A 135 21.38 -5.72 -6.95
C GLN A 135 21.37 -5.21 -8.41
N GLN A 136 20.78 -5.96 -9.36
CA GLN A 136 20.87 -5.60 -10.79
C GLN A 136 19.67 -4.81 -11.32
N SER A 137 18.46 -5.01 -10.78
CA SER A 137 17.25 -4.35 -11.30
C SER A 137 16.21 -3.96 -10.25
N GLY A 138 16.41 -4.29 -8.97
CA GLY A 138 15.36 -4.24 -7.95
C GLY A 138 14.30 -5.32 -8.15
N LEU A 139 13.46 -5.51 -7.13
CA LEU A 139 12.37 -6.48 -7.08
C LEU A 139 11.11 -5.87 -7.67
N LYS A 140 10.72 -6.33 -8.86
CA LYS A 140 9.52 -5.85 -9.56
C LYS A 140 8.28 -6.63 -9.09
N LEU A 141 7.21 -5.91 -8.79
CA LEU A 141 5.90 -6.42 -8.38
C LEU A 141 4.85 -5.77 -9.28
N ASN A 142 4.04 -6.58 -9.97
CA ASN A 142 3.02 -6.06 -10.86
C ASN A 142 1.80 -5.60 -10.05
N ILE A 143 1.34 -4.38 -10.29
CA ILE A 143 0.09 -3.82 -9.74
C ILE A 143 -0.98 -3.67 -10.84
N ASN A 144 -0.60 -3.15 -12.01
CA ASN A 144 -1.49 -2.89 -13.15
C ASN A 144 -2.79 -2.16 -12.75
N GLU A 145 -2.63 -1.02 -12.08
CA GLU A 145 -3.71 -0.26 -11.46
C GLU A 145 -3.89 1.10 -12.15
N GLU A 146 -5.12 1.57 -12.31
CA GLU A 146 -5.39 2.94 -12.75
C GLU A 146 -5.55 3.81 -11.51
N LEU A 147 -4.63 4.75 -11.30
CA LEU A 147 -4.65 5.63 -10.14
C LEU A 147 -5.65 6.77 -10.37
N GLU A 148 -6.74 6.75 -9.61
CA GLU A 148 -7.79 7.76 -9.66
C GLU A 148 -7.47 8.94 -8.72
N PRO A 149 -7.76 10.18 -9.13
CA PRO A 149 -7.51 11.35 -8.30
C PRO A 149 -8.35 11.33 -7.02
N GLY A 150 -7.71 11.60 -5.88
CA GLY A 150 -8.37 11.62 -4.56
C GLY A 150 -8.54 10.24 -3.90
N GLU A 151 -8.16 9.16 -4.58
CA GLU A 151 -8.16 7.81 -4.04
C GLU A 151 -6.82 7.48 -3.34
N GLU A 152 -6.89 6.56 -2.38
CA GLU A 152 -5.74 6.07 -1.61
C GLU A 152 -5.49 4.59 -1.95
N TYR A 153 -4.27 4.26 -2.32
CA TYR A 153 -3.84 2.90 -2.67
C TYR A 153 -2.83 2.40 -1.65
N LEU A 154 -3.22 1.39 -0.87
CA LEU A 154 -2.37 0.76 0.12
C LEU A 154 -1.88 -0.60 -0.38
N TYR A 155 -0.57 -0.70 -0.59
CA TYR A 155 0.12 -1.92 -1.00
C TYR A 155 0.91 -2.51 0.18
N ILE A 156 0.70 -3.79 0.44
CA ILE A 156 1.42 -4.56 1.45
C ILE A 156 2.35 -5.55 0.74
N LEU A 157 3.64 -5.45 1.06
CA LEU A 157 4.70 -6.35 0.62
C LEU A 157 4.92 -7.39 1.71
N ASP A 158 4.38 -8.59 1.51
CA ASP A 158 4.55 -9.74 2.39
C ASP A 158 5.80 -10.53 1.97
N PHE A 159 6.86 -10.40 2.76
CA PHE A 159 8.17 -10.99 2.49
C PHE A 159 8.24 -12.38 3.11
N ASP A 160 8.29 -13.43 2.30
CA ASP A 160 8.35 -14.81 2.80
C ASP A 160 9.80 -15.20 3.14
N VAL A 161 10.20 -15.06 4.40
CA VAL A 161 11.58 -15.34 4.81
C VAL A 161 11.99 -16.79 4.57
N ASP A 162 11.14 -17.74 4.92
CA ASP A 162 11.42 -19.17 4.73
C ASP A 162 11.67 -19.51 3.24
N GLU A 163 10.90 -18.93 2.32
CA GLU A 163 11.09 -19.15 0.87
C GLU A 163 12.19 -18.27 0.27
N SER A 164 12.54 -17.15 0.92
CA SER A 164 13.51 -16.18 0.41
C SER A 164 14.96 -16.50 0.72
N ILE A 165 15.22 -17.29 1.76
CA ILE A 165 16.59 -17.61 2.22
C ILE A 165 17.03 -18.96 1.67
N VAL A 166 18.16 -18.96 0.97
CA VAL A 166 18.77 -20.17 0.41
C VAL A 166 20.08 -20.48 1.14
N ASN A 167 20.12 -21.61 1.86
CA ASN A 167 21.36 -22.16 2.42
C ASN A 167 22.18 -22.82 1.31
N GLN A 168 23.42 -22.38 1.12
CA GLN A 168 24.30 -22.86 0.05
C GLN A 168 25.01 -24.19 0.38
N GLY A 169 24.92 -24.68 1.62
CA GLY A 169 25.56 -25.92 2.06
C GLY A 169 27.09 -25.84 2.27
N ASN A 170 27.70 -24.69 1.96
CA ASN A 170 29.11 -24.38 2.20
C ASN A 170 29.32 -23.43 3.39
N GLY A 171 28.27 -23.16 4.17
CA GLY A 171 28.25 -22.17 5.26
C GLY A 171 27.81 -20.76 4.84
N GLY A 172 27.51 -20.54 3.56
CA GLY A 172 26.97 -19.26 3.05
C GLY A 172 25.44 -19.27 2.91
N TYR A 173 24.88 -18.06 2.88
CA TYR A 173 23.45 -17.80 2.65
C TYR A 173 23.27 -16.85 1.47
N THR A 174 22.16 -17.00 0.76
CA THR A 174 21.79 -16.11 -0.35
C THR A 174 20.34 -15.70 -0.19
N LEU A 175 20.07 -14.42 -0.45
CA LEU A 175 18.73 -13.88 -0.50
C LEU A 175 18.21 -13.94 -1.93
N LYS A 176 17.13 -14.69 -2.12
CA LYS A 176 16.33 -14.72 -3.33
C LYS A 176 14.90 -14.35 -2.94
N PRO A 177 14.57 -13.05 -2.87
CA PRO A 177 13.31 -12.62 -2.27
C PRO A 177 12.09 -13.21 -2.98
N VAL A 178 11.16 -13.71 -2.18
CA VAL A 178 9.82 -14.11 -2.55
C VAL A 178 8.87 -13.18 -1.81
N ILE A 179 8.26 -12.26 -2.57
CA ILE A 179 7.37 -11.24 -2.01
C ILE A 179 6.00 -11.41 -2.63
N ARG A 180 4.97 -11.40 -1.77
CA ARG A 180 3.57 -11.37 -2.19
C ARG A 180 3.06 -9.96 -2.02
N LEU A 181 2.39 -9.47 -3.06
CA LEU A 181 1.76 -8.16 -3.04
C LEU A 181 0.28 -8.34 -2.73
N SER A 182 -0.24 -7.60 -1.75
CA SER A 182 -1.66 -7.49 -1.47
C SER A 182 -2.09 -6.02 -1.41
N VAL A 183 -3.36 -5.78 -1.76
CA VAL A 183 -4.01 -4.47 -1.70
C VAL A 183 -5.04 -4.53 -0.57
N GLU A 184 -5.06 -3.56 0.34
CA GLU A 184 -5.92 -3.65 1.54
C GLU A 184 -7.42 -3.57 1.20
N ASP A 185 -7.80 -2.82 0.16
CA ASP A 185 -9.21 -2.67 -0.24
C ASP A 185 -9.87 -3.96 -0.74
N ASP A 186 -9.07 -4.94 -1.18
CA ASP A 186 -9.53 -6.25 -1.67
C ASP A 186 -9.16 -7.42 -0.73
N ALA A 187 -8.51 -7.14 0.40
CA ALA A 187 -7.99 -8.17 1.30
C ALA A 187 -8.77 -8.29 2.62
N GLY A 188 -9.23 -9.50 2.92
CA GLY A 188 -9.71 -9.86 4.26
C GLY A 188 -8.56 -10.34 5.15
N LYS A 189 -8.50 -9.89 6.40
CA LYS A 189 -7.46 -10.29 7.37
C LYS A 189 -7.95 -11.37 8.33
N ILE A 190 -7.15 -12.40 8.58
CA ILE A 190 -7.40 -13.40 9.64
C ILE A 190 -6.53 -13.06 10.85
N VAL A 191 -7.14 -12.49 11.88
CA VAL A 191 -6.46 -12.16 13.13
C VAL A 191 -6.87 -13.06 14.27
N GLY A 192 -5.96 -13.32 15.19
CA GLY A 192 -6.26 -14.10 16.38
C GLY A 192 -5.10 -14.15 17.37
N LYS A 193 -5.27 -15.00 18.38
CA LYS A 193 -4.29 -15.18 19.45
C LYS A 193 -4.11 -16.66 19.78
N VAL A 194 -2.87 -17.10 19.89
CA VAL A 194 -2.50 -18.46 20.29
C VAL A 194 -2.09 -18.46 21.76
N HIS A 195 -2.61 -19.43 22.52
CA HIS A 195 -2.24 -19.68 23.91
C HIS A 195 -1.76 -21.14 24.08
N PRO A 196 -0.67 -21.38 24.84
CA PRO A 196 0.16 -20.40 25.57
C PRO A 196 1.08 -19.57 24.65
N SER A 197 1.38 -18.33 25.02
CA SER A 197 2.20 -17.39 24.22
C SER A 197 3.70 -17.47 24.52
N GLU A 198 4.13 -18.46 25.31
CA GLU A 198 5.54 -18.66 25.71
C GLU A 198 6.40 -19.19 24.54
N PHE A 199 5.79 -19.65 23.46
CA PHE A 199 6.46 -20.16 22.27
C PHE A 199 5.91 -19.47 21.02
N ARG A 200 6.80 -19.07 20.11
CA ARG A 200 6.43 -18.55 18.80
C ARG A 200 5.71 -19.66 18.03
N SER A 201 4.46 -19.42 17.64
CA SER A 201 3.63 -20.40 16.94
C SER A 201 3.45 -20.00 15.48
N LEU A 202 3.67 -20.95 14.57
CA LEU A 202 3.38 -20.78 13.15
C LEU A 202 1.88 -20.99 12.92
N VAL A 203 1.17 -19.96 12.50
CA VAL A 203 -0.23 -20.07 12.07
C VAL A 203 -0.26 -20.16 10.55
N THR A 204 -1.00 -21.13 10.02
CA THR A 204 -1.12 -21.35 8.58
C THR A 204 -2.59 -21.49 8.21
N ALA A 205 -3.03 -20.76 7.19
CA ALA A 205 -4.31 -20.98 6.52
C ALA A 205 -4.06 -21.45 5.07
N THR A 206 -4.72 -22.54 4.69
CA THR A 206 -4.58 -23.15 3.37
C THR A 206 -5.93 -23.36 2.71
N ASN A 207 -5.98 -23.18 1.39
CA ASN A 207 -7.06 -23.65 0.53
C ASN A 207 -6.49 -24.45 -0.65
N ALA A 208 -7.29 -24.74 -1.67
CA ALA A 208 -6.86 -25.55 -2.82
C ALA A 208 -5.75 -24.92 -3.68
N SER A 209 -5.58 -23.59 -3.61
CA SER A 209 -4.66 -22.83 -4.47
C SER A 209 -3.65 -21.98 -3.69
N ASN A 210 -3.96 -21.62 -2.44
CA ASN A 210 -3.22 -20.65 -1.65
C ASN A 210 -2.84 -21.22 -0.28
N ARG A 211 -1.67 -20.81 0.19
CA ARG A 211 -1.18 -21.04 1.55
C ARG A 211 -0.65 -19.72 2.10
N ILE A 212 -1.27 -19.20 3.14
CA ILE A 212 -0.80 -18.02 3.89
C ILE A 212 -0.38 -18.45 5.28
N SER A 213 0.65 -17.82 5.83
CA SER A 213 1.15 -18.15 7.16
C SER A 213 1.84 -16.95 7.79
N ALA A 214 1.81 -16.88 9.11
CA ALA A 214 2.52 -15.89 9.91
C ALA A 214 2.90 -16.49 11.26
N TYR A 215 4.02 -16.04 11.82
CA TYR A 215 4.32 -16.32 13.22
C TYR A 215 3.51 -15.40 14.15
N THR A 216 3.22 -15.91 15.34
CA THR A 216 2.73 -15.09 16.44
C THR A 216 3.81 -14.13 16.96
N ASN A 217 3.41 -12.93 17.37
CA ASN A 217 4.28 -12.02 18.13
C ASN A 217 4.50 -12.51 19.58
N ALA A 218 5.27 -11.76 20.38
CA ALA A 218 5.56 -12.08 21.78
C ALA A 218 4.31 -12.18 22.70
N SER A 219 3.20 -11.56 22.30
CA SER A 219 1.92 -11.66 22.99
C SER A 219 1.09 -12.88 22.56
N GLY A 220 1.53 -13.63 21.55
CA GLY A 220 0.78 -14.73 20.94
C GLY A 220 -0.19 -14.29 19.83
N GLU A 221 -0.17 -13.03 19.42
CA GLU A 221 -1.10 -12.49 18.40
C GLU A 221 -0.57 -12.78 16.99
N PHE A 222 -1.46 -13.13 16.07
CA PHE A 222 -1.15 -13.36 14.66
C PHE A 222 -2.09 -12.58 13.75
N ALA A 223 -1.62 -12.34 12.54
CA ALA A 223 -2.36 -11.76 11.44
C ALA A 223 -1.93 -12.47 10.14
N LEU A 224 -2.90 -13.01 9.40
CA LEU A 224 -2.72 -13.55 8.05
C LEU A 224 -3.49 -12.70 7.04
#